data_AF-A0A973GYC9-F1
#
_entry.id   AF-A0A973GYC9-F1
#
_cell.length_a   1.000
_cell.length_b   1.000
_cell.length_c   1.000
_cell.angle_alpha   90.00
_cell.angle_beta   90.00
_cell.angle_gamma   90.00
#
_symmetry.space_group_name_H-M   'P 1'
#
loop_
_entity.id
_entity.type
_entity.pdbx_description
1 polymer ?
#
loop_
_entity_poly.entity_id
_entity_poly.type
_entity_poly.pdbx_seq_one_letter_code
_entity_poly.pdbx_strand_id
1 'polypeptide(L)'
;MTASTNAVTPRSAAGPSLAKLVSHIPTERRWRRQADALIVIGRQLELMAQEQGRSAHVSLGTLRFSLFRMHQGRISQLAPLCQSVTIYGEADVAPPEIPGVRFVPVAPGAPMSQEWFLVIDSPGFWGAMIAQASAERADGAARRYLFDGVLTADERVVSRASLLLSLASGQGIAASAGRDTLANQARWGHVTYALATHAEAQRLDLLGCLSDLPELHSLLAMPSQNLDLIAPEAIDVLRRHCGSLGEVLYRAEGDTLAPIAWSCPQRPPEQPISSGIIGQALLQ
;
A
#
# COMPACT_ATOMS: atom_id res chain seq x y z
N MET A 1 14.36 -20.78 58.62
CA MET A 1 14.25 -21.34 57.26
C MET A 1 13.16 -20.58 56.54
N THR A 2 13.53 -19.52 55.84
CA THR A 2 12.64 -18.62 55.11
C THR A 2 12.40 -19.19 53.72
N ALA A 3 11.14 -19.48 53.40
CA ALA A 3 10.75 -20.01 52.10
C ALA A 3 10.94 -18.93 51.02
N SER A 4 11.77 -19.24 50.02
CA SER A 4 11.90 -18.43 48.80
C SER A 4 10.59 -18.47 48.02
N THR A 5 9.95 -17.31 47.94
CA THR A 5 8.86 -17.02 47.02
C THR A 5 9.39 -17.13 45.59
N ASN A 6 8.98 -18.18 44.88
CA ASN A 6 9.25 -18.33 43.45
C ASN A 6 8.64 -17.13 42.72
N ALA A 7 9.50 -16.24 42.22
CA ALA A 7 9.13 -15.20 41.30
C ALA A 7 8.54 -15.85 40.05
N VAL A 8 7.24 -15.65 39.83
CA VAL A 8 6.57 -16.00 38.60
C VAL A 8 7.13 -15.07 37.52
N THR A 9 8.04 -15.61 36.71
CA THR A 9 8.49 -14.99 35.45
C THR A 9 7.23 -14.62 34.65
N PRO A 10 7.07 -13.38 34.16
CA PRO A 10 5.92 -13.04 33.34
C PRO A 10 5.92 -13.95 32.13
N ARG A 11 4.85 -14.75 32.00
CA ARG A 11 4.52 -15.50 30.78
C ARG A 11 4.71 -14.54 29.60
N SER A 12 5.56 -14.92 28.65
CA SER A 12 5.63 -14.31 27.32
C SER A 12 4.22 -13.93 26.87
N ALA A 13 4.02 -12.66 26.52
CA ALA A 13 2.74 -12.14 26.05
C ALA A 13 2.31 -12.95 24.81
N ALA A 14 1.45 -13.94 25.01
CA ALA A 14 1.02 -14.87 23.98
C ALA A 14 -0.03 -14.17 23.11
N GLY A 15 0.32 -13.92 21.85
CA GLY A 15 -0.57 -13.36 20.84
C GLY A 15 -0.01 -13.56 19.43
N PRO A 16 -0.86 -13.52 18.38
CA PRO A 16 -0.39 -13.59 17.00
C PRO A 16 0.52 -12.41 16.67
N SER A 17 1.49 -12.64 15.79
CA SER A 17 2.43 -11.65 15.26
C SER A 17 2.43 -11.79 13.75
N LEU A 18 2.15 -10.70 13.04
CA LEU A 18 2.27 -10.68 11.59
C LEU A 18 3.73 -10.61 11.15
N ALA A 19 4.61 -10.02 11.97
CA ALA A 19 6.05 -10.00 11.70
C ALA A 19 6.63 -11.41 11.53
N LYS A 20 6.10 -12.40 12.25
CA LYS A 20 6.47 -13.82 12.05
C LYS A 20 6.14 -14.35 10.66
N LEU A 21 5.06 -13.88 10.02
CA LEU A 21 4.69 -14.32 8.68
C LEU A 21 5.72 -13.89 7.64
N VAL A 22 6.33 -12.72 7.83
CA VAL A 22 7.33 -12.14 6.93
C VAL A 22 8.78 -12.43 7.37
N SER A 23 8.96 -13.21 8.44
CA SER A 23 10.29 -13.55 8.96
C SER A 23 11.17 -14.36 8.00
N HIS A 24 10.56 -15.02 7.01
CA HIS A 24 11.25 -15.75 5.95
C HIS A 24 11.68 -14.85 4.78
N ILE A 25 11.19 -13.61 4.71
CA ILE A 25 11.54 -12.67 3.65
C ILE A 25 12.99 -12.19 3.89
N PRO A 26 13.88 -12.27 2.87
CA PRO A 26 15.30 -11.93 3.00
C PRO A 26 15.54 -10.52 3.52
N THR A 27 16.68 -10.31 4.19
CA THR A 27 17.05 -9.04 4.83
C THR A 27 17.14 -7.88 3.86
N GLU A 28 17.49 -8.13 2.61
CA GLU A 28 17.66 -7.13 1.54
C GLU A 28 16.30 -6.53 1.14
N ARG A 29 15.22 -7.28 1.34
CA ARG A 29 13.83 -6.86 1.08
C ARG A 29 13.18 -6.20 2.30
N ARG A 30 13.92 -6.05 3.40
CA ARG A 30 13.46 -5.36 4.60
C ARG A 30 14.01 -3.95 4.60
N TRP A 31 13.20 -3.03 5.09
CA TRP A 31 13.58 -1.64 5.21
C TRP A 31 13.42 -1.19 6.66
N ARG A 32 14.21 -0.18 7.03
CA ARG A 32 14.07 0.53 8.30
C ARG A 32 13.69 1.98 8.03
N ARG A 33 12.51 2.40 8.48
CA ARG A 33 11.93 3.71 8.14
C ARG A 33 11.22 4.38 9.31
N GLN A 34 11.05 5.69 9.21
CA GLN A 34 10.21 6.47 10.11
C GLN A 34 8.73 6.34 9.72
N ALA A 35 7.82 6.66 10.65
CA ALA A 35 6.37 6.60 10.44
C ALA A 35 5.90 7.33 9.17
N ASP A 36 6.54 8.46 8.81
CA ASP A 36 6.21 9.24 7.62
C ASP A 36 6.20 8.40 6.33
N ALA A 37 7.21 7.53 6.15
CA ALA A 37 7.27 6.66 4.98
C ALA A 37 6.10 5.66 4.96
N LEU A 38 5.78 5.05 6.12
CA LEU A 38 4.66 4.12 6.26
C LEU A 38 3.32 4.82 5.99
N ILE A 39 3.18 6.08 6.41
CA ILE A 39 1.96 6.88 6.18
C ILE A 39 1.78 7.14 4.67
N VAL A 40 2.86 7.46 3.96
CA VAL A 40 2.84 7.70 2.51
C VAL A 40 2.56 6.40 1.76
N ILE A 41 3.28 5.31 2.06
CA ILE A 41 3.06 3.99 1.45
C ILE A 41 1.64 3.50 1.71
N GLY A 42 1.22 3.53 2.97
CA GLY A 42 -0.13 3.14 3.36
C GLY A 42 -1.21 3.95 2.65
N ARG A 43 -0.96 5.24 2.33
CA ARG A 43 -1.88 6.05 1.52
C ARG A 43 -2.09 5.46 0.13
N GLN A 44 -1.00 5.12 -0.55
CA GLN A 44 -1.09 4.60 -1.92
C GLN A 44 -1.80 3.24 -1.94
N LEU A 45 -1.55 2.41 -0.93
CA LEU A 45 -2.26 1.15 -0.74
C LEU A 45 -3.76 1.37 -0.49
N GLU A 46 -4.13 2.30 0.40
CA GLU A 46 -5.54 2.63 0.67
C GLU A 46 -6.26 3.14 -0.58
N LEU A 47 -5.63 3.96 -1.42
CA LEU A 47 -6.21 4.42 -2.69
C LEU A 47 -6.51 3.23 -3.61
N MET A 48 -5.60 2.26 -3.72
CA MET A 48 -5.85 1.04 -4.50
C MET A 48 -6.99 0.19 -3.92
N ALA A 49 -7.16 0.16 -2.58
CA ALA A 49 -8.30 -0.50 -1.95
C ALA A 49 -9.63 0.20 -2.28
N GLN A 50 -9.65 1.54 -2.31
CA GLN A 50 -10.84 2.31 -2.68
C GLN A 50 -11.33 1.96 -4.09
N GLU A 51 -10.41 1.77 -5.03
CA GLU A 51 -10.73 1.39 -6.40
C GLU A 51 -11.32 -0.03 -6.52
N GLN A 52 -11.15 -0.91 -5.52
CA GLN A 52 -11.80 -2.22 -5.49
C GLN A 52 -13.26 -2.15 -5.05
N GLY A 53 -13.68 -1.02 -4.47
CA GLY A 53 -14.99 -0.86 -3.85
C GLY A 53 -15.26 -1.92 -2.78
N ARG A 54 -16.51 -2.39 -2.74
CA ARG A 54 -17.03 -3.33 -1.72
C ARG A 54 -16.47 -4.74 -1.79
N SER A 55 -15.36 -4.96 -2.47
CA SER A 55 -14.64 -6.25 -2.47
C SER A 55 -13.40 -6.23 -1.58
N ALA A 56 -12.94 -5.06 -1.13
CA ALA A 56 -11.74 -4.95 -0.30
C ALA A 56 -12.02 -5.09 1.20
N HIS A 57 -11.26 -5.97 1.84
CA HIS A 57 -11.11 -6.04 3.28
C HIS A 57 -9.80 -5.34 3.68
N VAL A 58 -9.89 -4.33 4.54
CA VAL A 58 -8.74 -3.56 5.01
C VAL A 58 -8.53 -3.78 6.50
N SER A 59 -7.31 -4.14 6.89
CA SER A 59 -6.90 -4.26 8.29
C SER A 59 -5.68 -3.38 8.57
N LEU A 60 -5.75 -2.56 9.61
CA LEU A 60 -4.69 -1.62 10.00
C LEU A 60 -4.29 -1.84 11.46
N GLY A 61 -2.99 -1.90 11.75
CA GLY A 61 -2.43 -1.88 13.09
C GLY A 61 -1.74 -0.55 13.40
N THR A 62 -2.11 0.14 14.48
CA THR A 62 -1.57 1.47 14.84
C THR A 62 -0.76 1.49 16.13
N LEU A 63 -0.26 0.34 16.60
CA LEU A 63 0.33 0.08 17.93
C LEU A 63 -0.67 0.30 19.08
N ARG A 64 -1.24 1.51 19.18
CA ARG A 64 -2.20 1.97 20.21
C ARG A 64 -3.27 2.86 19.58
N PHE A 65 -4.47 2.92 20.17
CA PHE A 65 -5.56 3.72 19.63
C PHE A 65 -5.32 5.24 19.72
N SER A 66 -4.51 5.71 20.66
CA SER A 66 -4.14 7.14 20.72
C SER A 66 -3.40 7.61 19.47
N LEU A 67 -2.66 6.72 18.80
CA LEU A 67 -1.94 7.02 17.56
C LEU A 67 -2.83 6.97 16.31
N PHE A 68 -4.01 6.34 16.40
CA PHE A 68 -4.96 6.24 15.29
C PHE A 68 -5.49 7.61 14.82
N ARG A 69 -5.42 8.66 15.66
CA ARG A 69 -5.86 10.02 15.31
C ARG A 69 -5.24 10.53 14.00
N MET A 70 -4.01 10.13 13.69
CA MET A 70 -3.32 10.50 12.45
C MET A 70 -3.98 9.88 11.19
N HIS A 71 -4.72 8.79 11.35
CA HIS A 71 -5.38 8.05 10.28
C HIS A 71 -6.88 8.31 10.20
N GLN A 72 -7.49 8.86 11.25
CA GLN A 72 -8.94 8.99 11.39
C GLN A 72 -9.62 9.61 10.17
N GLY A 73 -9.16 10.77 9.70
CA GLY A 73 -9.79 11.45 8.56
C GLY A 73 -9.79 10.61 7.27
N ARG A 74 -8.69 9.91 7.00
CA ARG A 74 -8.54 9.03 5.83
C ARG A 74 -9.38 7.77 5.94
N ILE A 75 -9.35 7.13 7.12
CA ILE A 75 -10.11 5.90 7.35
C ILE A 75 -11.61 6.17 7.30
N SER A 76 -12.08 7.33 7.78
CA SER A 76 -13.48 7.74 7.61
C SER A 76 -13.89 7.89 6.14
N GLN A 77 -12.98 8.28 5.25
CA GLN A 77 -13.24 8.36 3.80
C GLN A 77 -13.17 6.98 3.14
N LEU A 78 -12.29 6.10 3.61
CA LEU A 78 -12.09 4.76 3.09
C LEU A 78 -13.23 3.80 3.44
N ALA A 79 -13.71 3.84 4.68
CA ALA A 79 -14.63 2.84 5.23
C ALA A 79 -15.92 2.64 4.42
N PRO A 80 -16.60 3.69 3.90
CA PRO A 80 -17.81 3.52 3.09
C PRO A 80 -17.57 2.82 1.74
N LEU A 81 -16.32 2.83 1.27
CA LEU A 81 -15.92 2.29 -0.03
C LEU A 81 -15.49 0.84 0.05
N CYS A 82 -15.14 0.32 1.23
CA CYS A 82 -14.64 -1.04 1.42
C CYS A 82 -15.73 -1.99 1.93
N GLN A 83 -15.50 -3.30 1.81
CA GLN A 83 -16.36 -4.32 2.42
C GLN A 83 -16.28 -4.27 3.95
N SER A 84 -15.06 -4.09 4.47
CA SER A 84 -14.81 -3.94 5.91
C SER A 84 -13.50 -3.23 6.17
N VAL A 85 -13.47 -2.40 7.22
CA VAL A 85 -12.23 -1.82 7.76
C VAL A 85 -12.09 -2.22 9.23
N THR A 86 -10.98 -2.82 9.60
CA THR A 86 -10.70 -3.25 10.97
C THR A 86 -9.39 -2.65 11.48
N ILE A 87 -9.41 -2.03 12.65
CA ILE A 87 -8.29 -1.34 13.28
C ILE A 87 -7.87 -2.08 14.54
N TYR A 88 -6.58 -2.39 14.65
CA TYR A 88 -5.97 -3.11 15.77
C TYR A 88 -5.02 -2.19 16.52
N GLY A 89 -5.05 -2.26 17.85
CA GLY A 89 -4.13 -1.52 18.71
C GLY A 89 -4.44 -1.70 20.18
N GLU A 90 -3.50 -1.34 21.05
CA GLU A 90 -3.78 -1.28 22.50
C GLU A 90 -4.83 -0.21 22.77
N ALA A 91 -5.83 -0.56 23.58
CA ALA A 91 -6.91 0.32 23.97
C ALA A 91 -6.48 1.28 25.09
N ASP A 92 -5.49 2.13 24.80
CA ASP A 92 -5.01 3.16 25.74
C ASP A 92 -5.96 4.37 25.83
N VAL A 93 -6.82 4.55 24.84
CA VAL A 93 -7.93 5.50 24.82
C VAL A 93 -9.15 4.84 24.19
N ALA A 94 -10.35 5.39 24.44
CA ALA A 94 -11.54 5.00 23.69
C ALA A 94 -11.36 5.34 22.20
N PRO A 95 -11.56 4.37 21.27
CA PRO A 95 -11.49 4.65 19.85
C PRO A 95 -12.67 5.54 19.41
N PRO A 96 -12.49 6.36 18.35
CA PRO A 96 -13.59 7.15 17.80
C PRO A 96 -14.65 6.24 17.17
N GLU A 97 -15.91 6.68 17.20
CA GLU A 97 -16.99 6.02 16.46
C GLU A 97 -16.92 6.42 14.98
N ILE A 98 -16.60 5.47 14.11
CA ILE A 98 -16.57 5.66 12.66
C ILE A 98 -17.47 4.60 12.01
N PRO A 99 -18.51 4.99 11.27
CA PRO A 99 -19.38 4.04 10.57
C PRO A 99 -18.59 3.11 9.65
N GLY A 100 -18.87 1.80 9.73
CA GLY A 100 -18.19 0.78 8.91
C GLY A 100 -16.78 0.41 9.37
N VAL A 101 -16.29 0.97 10.48
CA VAL A 101 -14.98 0.64 11.05
C VAL A 101 -15.16 -0.15 12.34
N ARG A 102 -14.42 -1.25 12.46
CA ARG A 102 -14.33 -2.04 13.69
C ARG A 102 -13.00 -1.79 14.38
N PHE A 103 -13.03 -1.49 15.67
CA PHE A 103 -11.84 -1.44 16.50
C PHE A 103 -11.70 -2.74 17.30
N VAL A 104 -10.52 -3.36 17.23
CA VAL A 104 -10.20 -4.61 17.91
C VAL A 104 -9.10 -4.33 18.92
N PRO A 105 -9.40 -4.36 20.23
CA PRO A 105 -8.40 -4.11 21.25
C PRO A 105 -7.37 -5.23 21.27
N VAL A 106 -6.09 -4.86 21.28
CA VAL A 106 -4.96 -5.76 21.45
C VAL A 106 -4.48 -5.68 22.90
N ALA A 107 -4.15 -6.83 23.49
CA ALA A 107 -3.63 -6.88 24.85
C ALA A 107 -2.31 -6.10 24.96
N PRO A 108 -2.11 -5.29 26.03
CA PRO A 108 -0.86 -4.56 26.22
C PRO A 108 0.36 -5.50 26.21
N GLY A 109 1.38 -5.12 25.45
CA GLY A 109 2.61 -5.89 25.30
C GLY A 109 2.51 -7.17 24.45
N ALA A 110 1.35 -7.47 23.86
CA ALA A 110 1.25 -8.54 22.86
C ALA A 110 2.09 -8.19 21.62
N PRO A 111 2.61 -9.19 20.88
CA PRO A 111 3.42 -8.91 19.69
C PRO A 111 2.78 -7.94 18.70
N MET A 112 1.47 -8.10 18.43
CA MET A 112 0.70 -7.24 17.54
C MET A 112 0.61 -5.78 17.99
N SER A 113 0.79 -5.47 19.29
CA SER A 113 0.84 -4.06 19.75
C SER A 113 2.16 -3.36 19.46
N GLN A 114 3.16 -4.10 19.03
CA GLN A 114 4.45 -3.59 18.58
C GLN A 114 4.56 -3.56 17.05
N GLU A 115 3.48 -3.88 16.35
CA GLU A 115 3.43 -3.96 14.89
C GLU A 115 2.57 -2.82 14.32
N TRP A 116 3.14 -2.09 13.36
CA TRP A 116 2.40 -1.26 12.44
C TRP A 116 2.17 -2.06 11.17
N PHE A 117 0.92 -2.25 10.78
CA PHE A 117 0.61 -2.98 9.55
C PHE A 117 -0.56 -2.39 8.80
N LEU A 118 -0.59 -2.63 7.49
CA LEU A 118 -1.74 -2.44 6.62
C LEU A 118 -1.84 -3.68 5.73
N VAL A 119 -2.96 -4.38 5.82
CA VAL A 119 -3.27 -5.55 5.00
C VAL A 119 -4.53 -5.24 4.20
N ILE A 120 -4.42 -5.38 2.88
CA ILE A 120 -5.54 -5.25 1.95
C ILE A 120 -5.72 -6.60 1.28
N ASP A 121 -6.93 -7.12 1.35
CA ASP A 121 -7.31 -8.39 0.73
C ASP A 121 -8.55 -8.18 -0.12
N SER A 122 -8.38 -8.32 -1.44
CA SER A 122 -9.46 -8.23 -2.42
C SER A 122 -9.12 -9.08 -3.65
N PRO A 123 -10.09 -9.36 -4.54
CA PRO A 123 -9.84 -10.12 -5.76
C PRO A 123 -8.88 -9.43 -6.73
N GLY A 124 -8.99 -8.11 -6.90
CA GLY A 124 -8.22 -7.35 -7.89
C GLY A 124 -7.01 -6.59 -7.36
N PHE A 125 -6.84 -6.52 -6.02
CA PHE A 125 -5.67 -5.94 -5.38
C PHE A 125 -5.44 -6.53 -3.99
N TRP A 126 -4.22 -6.97 -3.73
CA TRP A 126 -3.81 -7.40 -2.41
C TRP A 126 -2.38 -7.00 -2.10
N GLY A 127 -2.15 -6.75 -0.81
CA GLY A 127 -0.86 -6.29 -0.34
C GLY A 127 -0.80 -6.25 1.17
N ALA A 128 0.40 -6.43 1.70
CA ALA A 128 0.69 -6.26 3.11
C ALA A 128 1.93 -5.38 3.28
N MET A 129 1.77 -4.32 4.06
CA MET A 129 2.87 -3.61 4.71
C MET A 129 2.87 -4.05 6.17
N ILE A 130 3.93 -4.72 6.63
CA ILE A 130 4.05 -5.20 8.01
C ILE A 130 5.37 -4.71 8.56
N ALA A 131 5.34 -3.96 9.66
CA ALA A 131 6.52 -3.40 10.27
C ALA A 131 6.51 -3.50 11.78
N GLN A 132 7.64 -3.83 12.38
CA GLN A 132 7.83 -3.89 13.81
C GLN A 132 8.45 -2.59 14.31
N ALA A 133 7.86 -2.00 15.35
CA ALA A 133 8.39 -0.82 15.99
C ALA A 133 9.65 -1.16 16.80
N SER A 134 10.76 -0.51 16.47
CA SER A 134 11.96 -0.45 17.29
C SER A 134 11.98 0.88 18.05
N ALA A 135 12.06 0.81 19.38
CA ALA A 135 12.22 1.99 20.21
C ALA A 135 13.71 2.33 20.31
N GLU A 136 14.18 3.26 19.50
CA GLU A 136 15.53 3.81 19.66
C GLU A 136 15.47 4.88 20.76
N ARG A 137 16.23 4.68 21.84
CA ARG A 137 16.42 5.73 22.85
C ARG A 137 17.38 6.76 22.26
N ALA A 138 16.82 7.83 21.69
CA ALA A 138 17.60 9.05 21.49
C ALA A 138 17.87 9.66 22.87
N ASP A 139 19.13 9.93 23.19
CA ASP A 139 19.53 10.69 24.38
C ASP A 139 18.74 12.02 24.43
N GLY A 140 17.82 12.13 25.38
CA GLY A 140 17.14 13.39 25.74
C GLY A 140 16.07 13.93 24.80
N ALA A 141 15.90 13.41 23.58
CA ALA A 141 14.86 13.84 22.65
C ALA A 141 13.67 12.86 22.59
N ALA A 142 12.47 13.39 22.29
CA ALA A 142 11.23 12.60 22.18
C ALA A 142 11.45 11.30 21.37
N ARG A 143 10.98 10.16 21.89
CA ARG A 143 11.11 8.84 21.24
C ARG A 143 10.58 8.91 19.81
N ARG A 144 11.48 8.80 18.83
CA ARG A 144 11.10 8.58 17.42
C ARG A 144 11.09 7.08 17.18
N TYR A 145 9.95 6.56 16.75
CA TYR A 145 9.86 5.15 16.35
C TYR A 145 10.54 4.97 14.99
N LEU A 146 11.42 3.98 14.93
CA LEU A 146 11.88 3.41 13.67
C LEU A 146 11.18 2.08 13.47
N PHE A 147 10.77 1.80 12.25
CA PHE A 147 9.99 0.64 11.88
C PHE A 147 10.82 -0.24 10.96
N ASP A 148 11.06 -1.46 11.39
CA ASP A 148 11.66 -2.52 10.57
C ASP A 148 10.53 -3.26 9.87
N GLY A 149 10.39 -3.03 8.57
CA GLY A 149 9.23 -3.46 7.81
C GLY A 149 9.51 -4.14 6.50
N VAL A 150 8.45 -4.74 6.00
CA VAL A 150 8.39 -5.42 4.70
C VAL A 150 7.13 -4.98 4.00
N LEU A 151 7.27 -4.76 2.70
CA LEU A 151 6.17 -4.59 1.77
C LEU A 151 6.12 -5.83 0.88
N THR A 152 4.94 -6.43 0.73
CA THR A 152 4.80 -7.67 -0.03
C THR A 152 3.42 -7.77 -0.69
N ALA A 153 3.38 -8.36 -1.88
CA ALA A 153 2.15 -8.83 -2.49
C ALA A 153 2.10 -10.36 -2.60
N ASP A 154 2.92 -11.08 -1.83
CA ASP A 154 2.82 -12.54 -1.73
C ASP A 154 1.43 -12.92 -1.23
N GLU A 155 0.65 -13.55 -2.11
CA GLU A 155 -0.71 -13.99 -1.86
C GLU A 155 -0.83 -14.85 -0.59
N ARG A 156 0.16 -15.71 -0.34
CA ARG A 156 0.17 -16.60 0.82
C ARG A 156 0.37 -15.82 2.11
N VAL A 157 1.22 -14.78 2.09
CA VAL A 157 1.42 -13.90 3.24
C VAL A 157 0.14 -13.11 3.52
N VAL A 158 -0.45 -12.49 2.49
CA VAL A 158 -1.66 -11.69 2.65
C VAL A 158 -2.82 -12.55 3.15
N SER A 159 -3.09 -13.70 2.51
CA SER A 159 -4.18 -14.60 2.93
C SER A 159 -4.02 -15.09 4.37
N ARG A 160 -2.78 -15.41 4.79
CA ARG A 160 -2.50 -15.83 6.17
C ARG A 160 -2.64 -14.67 7.16
N ALA A 161 -2.22 -13.47 6.78
CA ALA A 161 -2.41 -12.28 7.60
C ALA A 161 -3.90 -11.98 7.80
N SER A 162 -4.68 -11.96 6.72
CA SER A 162 -6.14 -11.78 6.76
C SER A 162 -6.81 -12.83 7.66
N LEU A 163 -6.43 -14.11 7.52
CA LEU A 163 -6.94 -15.19 8.36
C LEU A 163 -6.61 -14.98 9.85
N LEU A 164 -5.36 -14.66 10.18
CA LEU A 164 -4.95 -14.43 11.57
C LEU A 164 -5.68 -13.24 12.18
N LEU A 165 -5.90 -12.19 11.41
CA LEU A 165 -6.62 -10.99 11.82
C LEU A 165 -8.13 -11.26 11.97
N SER A 166 -8.75 -12.04 11.07
CA SER A 166 -10.16 -12.45 11.21
C SER A 166 -10.36 -13.28 12.48
N LEU A 167 -9.46 -14.22 12.76
CA LEU A 167 -9.48 -15.00 14.00
C LEU A 167 -9.30 -14.12 15.25
N ALA A 168 -8.36 -13.17 15.22
CA ALA A 168 -8.12 -12.25 16.33
C ALA A 168 -9.32 -11.32 16.60
N SER A 169 -10.10 -10.97 15.57
CA SER A 169 -11.30 -10.13 15.67
C SER A 169 -12.59 -10.92 15.92
N GLY A 170 -12.51 -12.26 16.01
CA GLY A 170 -13.66 -13.15 16.17
C GLY A 170 -14.59 -13.17 14.95
N GLN A 171 -14.08 -12.83 13.76
CA GLN A 171 -14.85 -12.82 12.52
C GLN A 171 -14.66 -14.10 11.70
N GLY A 172 -15.72 -14.45 10.96
CA GLY A 172 -15.66 -15.51 9.95
C GLY A 172 -14.73 -15.13 8.80
N ILE A 173 -14.12 -16.13 8.18
CA ILE A 173 -13.22 -15.96 7.05
C ILE A 173 -14.06 -15.59 5.82
N ALA A 174 -13.86 -14.39 5.27
CA ALA A 174 -14.30 -14.09 3.92
C ALA A 174 -13.18 -14.54 2.97
N ALA A 175 -13.34 -15.71 2.34
CA ALA A 175 -12.43 -16.10 1.28
C ALA A 175 -12.62 -15.13 0.09
N SER A 176 -11.54 -14.45 -0.31
CA SER A 176 -11.56 -13.68 -1.55
C SER A 176 -11.71 -14.65 -2.72
N ALA A 177 -12.87 -14.62 -3.38
CA ALA A 177 -13.16 -15.49 -4.52
C ALA A 177 -12.40 -14.99 -5.75
N GLY A 178 -11.59 -15.86 -6.37
CA GLY A 178 -10.93 -15.64 -7.65
C GLY A 178 -10.00 -14.42 -7.70
N ARG A 179 -8.73 -14.59 -7.31
CA ARG A 179 -7.73 -13.52 -7.42
C ARG A 179 -7.31 -13.29 -8.87
N ASP A 180 -7.31 -12.04 -9.29
CA ASP A 180 -6.78 -11.58 -10.58
C ASP A 180 -5.34 -11.09 -10.41
N THR A 181 -4.39 -11.94 -10.77
CA THR A 181 -2.95 -11.65 -10.64
C THR A 181 -2.50 -10.52 -11.55
N LEU A 182 -3.08 -10.39 -12.74
CA LEU A 182 -2.70 -9.36 -13.69
C LEU A 182 -3.20 -7.99 -13.21
N ALA A 183 -4.45 -7.92 -12.74
CA ALA A 183 -4.98 -6.71 -12.13
C ALA A 183 -4.15 -6.28 -10.91
N ASN A 184 -3.76 -7.24 -10.06
CA ASN A 184 -2.93 -6.94 -8.89
C ASN A 184 -1.55 -6.40 -9.30
N GLN A 185 -0.88 -7.03 -10.27
CA GLN A 185 0.40 -6.55 -10.80
C GLN A 185 0.28 -5.12 -11.33
N ALA A 186 -0.71 -4.84 -12.20
CA ALA A 186 -0.93 -3.51 -12.75
C ALA A 186 -1.09 -2.43 -11.66
N ARG A 187 -1.83 -2.74 -10.60
CA ARG A 187 -2.02 -1.84 -9.45
C ARG A 187 -0.77 -1.63 -8.62
N TRP A 188 0.06 -2.66 -8.46
CA TRP A 188 1.40 -2.48 -7.87
C TRP A 188 2.31 -1.61 -8.74
N GLY A 189 2.16 -1.67 -10.07
CA GLY A 189 2.76 -0.71 -10.99
C GLY A 189 2.29 0.73 -10.71
N HIS A 190 0.99 0.94 -10.53
CA HIS A 190 0.43 2.26 -10.17
C HIS A 190 0.95 2.77 -8.83
N VAL A 191 0.97 1.92 -7.80
CA VAL A 191 1.55 2.25 -6.47
C VAL A 191 3.01 2.66 -6.60
N THR A 192 3.78 1.91 -7.39
CA THR A 192 5.20 2.20 -7.62
C THR A 192 5.40 3.54 -8.30
N TYR A 193 4.64 3.81 -9.36
CA TYR A 193 4.68 5.10 -10.05
C TYR A 193 4.31 6.25 -9.12
N ALA A 194 3.24 6.10 -8.33
CA ALA A 194 2.81 7.12 -7.37
C ALA A 194 3.84 7.36 -6.26
N LEU A 195 4.56 6.33 -5.81
CA LEU A 195 5.64 6.46 -4.84
C LEU A 195 6.91 7.07 -5.44
N ALA A 196 7.23 6.74 -6.70
CA ALA A 196 8.36 7.32 -7.43
C ALA A 196 8.20 8.83 -7.67
N THR A 197 6.98 9.26 -7.95
CA THR A 197 6.64 10.66 -8.30
C THR A 197 6.20 11.48 -7.09
N HIS A 198 6.19 10.90 -5.89
CA HIS A 198 5.82 11.62 -4.68
C HIS A 198 6.87 12.70 -4.35
N ALA A 199 6.44 13.90 -3.92
CA ALA A 199 7.35 15.01 -3.59
C ALA A 199 8.42 14.64 -2.54
N GLU A 200 8.08 13.69 -1.66
CA GLU A 200 8.94 13.20 -0.58
C GLU A 200 9.69 11.90 -0.93
N ALA A 201 9.62 11.42 -2.18
CA ALA A 201 10.13 10.12 -2.59
C ALA A 201 11.61 9.91 -2.24
N GLN A 202 12.44 10.92 -2.54
CA GLN A 202 13.87 10.89 -2.27
C GLN A 202 14.16 11.01 -0.77
N ARG A 203 13.50 11.95 -0.07
CA ARG A 203 13.75 12.18 1.37
C ARG A 203 13.40 10.94 2.21
N LEU A 204 12.30 10.26 1.86
CA LEU A 204 11.79 9.11 2.61
C LEU A 204 12.30 7.77 2.08
N ASP A 205 13.09 7.77 0.99
CA ASP A 205 13.54 6.57 0.27
C ASP A 205 12.40 5.57 0.06
N LEU A 206 11.33 6.06 -0.57
CA LEU A 206 10.09 5.29 -0.79
C LEU A 206 10.31 4.15 -1.79
N LEU A 207 11.15 4.36 -2.80
CA LEU A 207 11.50 3.32 -3.77
C LEU A 207 12.32 2.20 -3.15
N GLY A 208 13.21 2.51 -2.19
CA GLY A 208 13.90 1.51 -1.39
C GLY A 208 12.96 0.64 -0.53
N CYS A 209 11.69 1.02 -0.38
CA CYS A 209 10.69 0.18 0.30
C CYS A 209 9.98 -0.81 -0.65
N LEU A 210 10.10 -0.58 -1.97
CA LEU A 210 9.51 -1.39 -3.04
C LEU A 210 10.54 -2.29 -3.73
N SER A 211 11.84 -2.06 -3.49
CA SER A 211 12.91 -2.86 -4.07
C SER A 211 12.65 -4.33 -3.83
N ASP A 212 12.74 -5.09 -4.92
CA ASP A 212 12.54 -6.54 -4.97
C ASP A 212 11.12 -7.06 -4.77
N LEU A 213 10.08 -6.25 -5.04
CA LEU A 213 8.74 -6.80 -5.23
C LEU A 213 8.68 -7.64 -6.52
N PRO A 214 8.37 -8.96 -6.45
CA PRO A 214 8.28 -9.83 -7.61
C PRO A 214 7.27 -9.35 -8.65
N GLU A 215 6.22 -8.64 -8.22
CA GLU A 215 5.19 -8.08 -9.08
C GLU A 215 5.78 -7.02 -10.02
N LEU A 216 6.71 -6.21 -9.53
CA LEU A 216 7.42 -5.21 -10.35
C LEU A 216 8.40 -5.86 -11.31
N HIS A 217 9.14 -6.87 -10.85
CA HIS A 217 10.00 -7.66 -11.73
C HIS A 217 9.20 -8.38 -12.82
N SER A 218 8.04 -8.91 -12.47
CA SER A 218 7.14 -9.59 -13.42
C SER A 218 6.64 -8.59 -14.47
N LEU A 219 6.18 -7.41 -14.05
CA LEU A 219 5.77 -6.33 -14.97
C LEU A 219 6.91 -5.90 -15.89
N LEU A 220 8.12 -5.71 -15.36
CA LEU A 220 9.30 -5.34 -16.15
C LEU A 220 9.76 -6.46 -17.11
N ALA A 221 9.50 -7.71 -16.75
CA ALA A 221 9.79 -8.88 -17.58
C ALA A 221 8.69 -9.17 -18.61
N MET A 222 7.50 -8.56 -18.51
CA MET A 222 6.49 -8.67 -19.55
C MET A 222 7.08 -8.07 -20.84
N PRO A 223 6.98 -8.77 -21.98
CA PRO A 223 7.46 -8.21 -23.24
C PRO A 223 6.74 -6.89 -23.46
N SER A 224 7.51 -5.81 -23.62
CA SER A 224 6.96 -4.50 -23.94
C SER A 224 6.15 -4.67 -25.21
N GLN A 225 4.83 -4.67 -25.08
CA GLN A 225 3.95 -4.64 -26.23
C GLN A 225 4.28 -3.37 -27.01
N ASN A 226 4.34 -3.49 -28.33
CA ASN A 226 4.65 -2.33 -29.17
C ASN A 226 3.62 -1.24 -28.85
N LEU A 227 4.12 -0.07 -28.43
CA LEU A 227 3.29 1.07 -28.08
C LEU A 227 2.33 1.43 -29.22
N ASP A 228 2.75 1.22 -30.47
CA ASP A 228 1.94 1.42 -31.66
C ASP A 228 0.71 0.49 -31.73
N LEU A 229 0.74 -0.67 -31.05
CA LEU A 229 -0.38 -1.61 -30.96
C LEU A 229 -1.35 -1.26 -29.82
N ILE A 230 -0.83 -0.77 -28.69
CA ILE A 230 -1.66 -0.47 -27.51
C ILE A 230 -2.26 0.93 -27.59
N ALA A 231 -1.54 1.90 -28.15
CA ALA A 231 -1.93 3.30 -28.13
C ALA A 231 -3.32 3.58 -28.74
N PRO A 232 -3.74 2.91 -29.85
CA PRO A 232 -5.10 3.07 -30.37
C PRO A 232 -6.18 2.57 -29.41
N GLU A 233 -5.95 1.41 -28.77
CA GLU A 233 -6.90 0.85 -27.79
C GLU A 233 -6.98 1.73 -26.54
N ALA A 234 -5.84 2.23 -26.05
CA ALA A 234 -5.78 3.13 -24.93
C ALA A 234 -6.55 4.44 -25.18
N ILE A 235 -6.41 5.03 -26.37
CA ILE A 235 -7.19 6.22 -26.76
C ILE A 235 -8.68 5.93 -26.83
N ASP A 236 -9.08 4.76 -27.34
CA ASP A 236 -10.49 4.39 -27.39
C ASP A 236 -11.10 4.22 -25.99
N VAL A 237 -10.35 3.61 -25.05
CA VAL A 237 -10.74 3.53 -23.64
C VAL A 237 -10.85 4.92 -23.01
N LEU A 238 -9.85 5.78 -23.19
CA LEU A 238 -9.86 7.15 -22.67
C LEU A 238 -11.06 7.93 -23.19
N ARG A 239 -11.37 7.83 -24.49
CA ARG A 239 -12.54 8.48 -25.09
C ARG A 239 -13.84 8.02 -24.47
N ARG A 240 -13.99 6.70 -24.27
CA ARG A 240 -15.20 6.10 -23.69
C ARG A 240 -15.42 6.50 -22.23
N HIS A 241 -14.35 6.64 -21.45
CA HIS A 241 -14.46 6.84 -20.00
C HIS A 241 -14.23 8.29 -19.54
N CYS A 242 -13.47 9.08 -20.28
CA CYS A 242 -13.14 10.47 -19.94
C CYS A 242 -13.96 11.50 -20.73
N GLY A 243 -14.66 11.08 -21.80
CA GLY A 243 -15.57 11.96 -22.57
C GLY A 243 -14.87 13.13 -23.27
N SER A 244 -13.56 13.04 -23.51
CA SER A 244 -12.80 14.09 -24.17
C SER A 244 -13.08 14.14 -25.68
N LEU A 245 -12.93 15.34 -26.24
CA LEU A 245 -13.02 15.60 -27.68
C LEU A 245 -11.60 15.79 -28.23
N GLY A 246 -11.04 14.74 -28.86
CA GLY A 246 -9.78 14.84 -29.60
C GLY A 246 -8.53 14.55 -28.77
N GLU A 247 -8.34 13.29 -28.39
CA GLU A 247 -7.12 12.79 -27.78
C GLU A 247 -6.07 12.47 -28.85
N VAL A 248 -4.83 12.89 -28.60
CA VAL A 248 -3.65 12.49 -29.37
C VAL A 248 -2.57 12.07 -28.39
N LEU A 249 -2.01 10.90 -28.60
CA LEU A 249 -0.85 10.42 -27.87
C LEU A 249 0.39 10.63 -28.75
N TYR A 250 1.41 11.26 -28.20
CA TYR A 250 2.69 11.51 -28.86
C TYR A 250 3.81 10.71 -28.18
N ARG A 251 4.78 10.26 -28.99
CA ARG A 251 6.06 9.72 -28.55
C ARG A 251 7.14 10.77 -28.81
N ALA A 252 7.95 11.05 -27.80
CA ALA A 252 9.12 11.90 -27.97
C ALA A 252 10.24 11.11 -28.66
N GLU A 253 10.71 11.62 -29.79
CA GLU A 253 11.82 11.09 -30.58
C GLU A 253 12.81 12.23 -30.85
N GLY A 254 13.86 12.32 -30.03
CA GLY A 254 14.80 13.45 -30.08
C GLY A 254 14.09 14.76 -29.73
N ASP A 255 14.11 15.73 -30.65
CA ASP A 255 13.46 17.05 -30.53
C ASP A 255 12.04 17.09 -31.14
N THR A 256 11.48 15.93 -31.51
CA THR A 256 10.18 15.83 -32.18
C THR A 256 9.19 14.98 -31.40
N LEU A 257 7.92 15.35 -31.50
CA LEU A 257 6.77 14.62 -31.01
C LEU A 257 6.10 13.92 -32.19
N ALA A 258 6.27 12.60 -32.27
CA ALA A 258 5.65 11.76 -33.27
C ALA A 258 4.28 11.25 -32.75
N PRO A 259 3.17 11.51 -33.46
CA PRO A 259 1.86 11.02 -33.03
C PRO A 259 1.78 9.51 -33.22
N ILE A 260 1.45 8.80 -32.16
CA ILE A 260 1.38 7.33 -32.08
C ILE A 260 -0.06 6.80 -32.03
N ALA A 261 -1.01 7.60 -31.53
CA ALA A 261 -2.43 7.32 -31.67
C ALA A 261 -3.24 8.62 -31.59
N TRP A 262 -4.44 8.63 -32.17
CA TRP A 262 -5.33 9.79 -32.13
C TRP A 262 -6.79 9.37 -32.34
N SER A 263 -7.74 10.14 -31.81
CA SER A 263 -9.18 9.85 -32.00
C SER A 263 -9.81 10.52 -33.23
N CYS A 264 -9.11 11.49 -33.84
CA CYS A 264 -9.56 12.16 -35.06
C CYS A 264 -9.42 11.29 -36.32
N PRO A 265 -10.21 11.52 -37.38
CA PRO A 265 -10.06 10.78 -38.64
C PRO A 265 -8.78 11.12 -39.40
N GLN A 266 -8.16 12.28 -39.11
CA GLN A 266 -6.92 12.73 -39.73
C GLN A 266 -5.74 12.54 -38.78
N ARG A 267 -4.62 12.03 -39.31
CA ARG A 267 -3.36 11.91 -38.58
C ARG A 267 -2.84 13.31 -38.21
N PRO A 268 -2.61 13.60 -36.92
CA PRO A 268 -1.96 14.83 -36.49
C PRO A 268 -0.56 14.96 -37.10
N PRO A 269 -0.08 16.18 -37.34
CA PRO A 269 1.30 16.39 -37.78
C PRO A 269 2.28 16.10 -36.65
N GLU A 270 3.52 15.76 -37.02
CA GLU A 270 4.65 15.79 -36.09
C GLU A 270 4.90 17.22 -35.63
N GLN A 271 5.26 17.40 -34.36
CA GLN A 271 5.48 18.72 -33.77
C GLN A 271 6.83 18.76 -33.06
N PRO A 272 7.60 19.85 -33.15
CA PRO A 272 8.81 19.98 -32.34
C PRO A 272 8.44 20.06 -30.85
N ILE A 273 9.26 19.46 -29.98
CA ILE A 273 9.09 19.50 -28.51
C ILE A 273 9.11 20.93 -27.97
N SER A 274 9.74 21.86 -28.69
CA SER A 274 9.72 23.29 -28.33
C SER A 274 8.39 23.99 -28.62
N SER A 275 7.42 23.32 -29.27
CA SER A 275 6.16 23.92 -29.72
C SER A 275 4.94 23.38 -28.99
N GLY A 276 3.94 24.25 -28.80
CA GLY A 276 2.66 23.90 -28.22
C GLY A 276 2.68 23.67 -26.71
N ILE A 277 1.47 23.51 -26.14
CA ILE A 277 1.26 23.30 -24.70
C ILE A 277 1.91 21.98 -24.23
N ILE A 278 1.91 20.95 -25.09
CA ILE A 278 2.48 19.62 -24.80
C ILE A 278 4.01 19.69 -24.70
N GLY A 279 4.64 20.39 -25.64
CA GLY A 279 6.08 20.60 -25.64
C GLY A 279 6.59 21.37 -24.42
N GLN A 280 5.87 22.42 -24.02
CA GLN A 280 6.18 23.19 -22.82
C GLN A 280 6.03 22.38 -21.53
N ALA A 281 5.08 21.44 -21.46
CA ALA A 281 4.89 20.57 -20.32
C ALA A 281 5.99 19.51 -20.15
N LEU A 282 6.66 19.11 -21.24
CA LEU A 282 7.79 18.17 -21.21
C LEU A 282 9.13 18.83 -20.87
N LEU A 283 9.22 20.16 -20.95
CA LEU A 283 10.42 20.96 -20.65
C LEU A 283 10.44 21.51 -19.20
N GLN A 284 9.38 21.28 -18.42
CA GLN A 284 9.27 21.65 -17.00
C GLN A 284 9.56 20.45 -16.10
#